data_AF-R7AR30-F1
#
_entry.id   AF-R7AR30-F1
#
_cell.length_a   1.000
_cell.length_b   1.000
_cell.length_c   1.000
_cell.angle_alpha   90.00
_cell.angle_beta   90.00
_cell.angle_gamma   90.00
#
_symmetry.space_group_name_H-M   'P 1'
#
loop_
_entity.id
_entity.type
_entity.pdbx_description
1 polymer ?
#
loop_
_entity_poly.entity_id
_entity_poly.type
_entity_poly.pdbx_seq_one_letter_code
_entity_poly.pdbx_strand_id
1 'polypeptide(L)'
;MASKKERVLRRIRIVIDVINVILSIAVVALTIYTFIDSKTRMGMFENIFYLGALINAITGIKHLISDKRLQGVAVMVFAVVLVAAGIFCARIVGGNL
;
A
#
# COMPACT_ATOMS: atom_id res chain seq x y z
N MET A 1 -5.30 -24.25 -25.18
CA MET A 1 -5.61 -22.82 -25.36
C MET A 1 -6.08 -22.27 -24.02
N ALA A 2 -5.41 -21.26 -23.46
CA ALA A 2 -5.82 -20.66 -22.19
C ALA A 2 -7.26 -20.13 -22.30
N SER A 3 -8.10 -20.43 -21.30
CA SER A 3 -9.49 -19.99 -21.29
C SER A 3 -9.55 -18.46 -21.37
N LYS A 4 -10.60 -17.90 -22.01
CA LYS A 4 -10.84 -16.44 -22.07
C LYS A 4 -10.72 -15.80 -20.68
N LYS A 5 -11.13 -16.53 -19.63
CA LYS A 5 -11.03 -16.13 -18.22
C LYS A 5 -9.58 -15.97 -17.73
N GLU A 6 -8.69 -16.90 -18.06
CA GLU A 6 -7.28 -16.83 -17.64
C GLU A 6 -6.52 -15.66 -18.27
N ARG A 7 -6.85 -15.34 -19.54
CA ARG A 7 -6.28 -14.18 -20.23
C ARG A 7 -6.71 -12.86 -19.58
N VAL A 8 -7.97 -12.77 -19.17
CA VAL A 8 -8.50 -11.60 -18.44
C VAL A 8 -7.85 -11.47 -17.06
N LEU A 9 -7.77 -12.56 -16.29
CA LEU A 9 -7.10 -12.55 -14.98
C LEU A 9 -5.62 -12.14 -15.10
N ARG A 10 -4.93 -12.61 -16.15
CA ARG A 10 -3.54 -12.21 -16.42
C ARG A 10 -3.43 -10.70 -16.68
N ARG A 11 -4.34 -10.11 -17.46
CA ARG A 11 -4.36 -8.65 -17.69
C ARG A 11 -4.63 -7.87 -16.41
N ILE A 12 -5.59 -8.31 -15.60
CA ILE A 12 -5.91 -7.67 -14.31
C ILE A 12 -4.68 -7.65 -13.39
N ARG A 13 -3.94 -8.76 -13.28
CA ARG A 13 -2.72 -8.81 -12.46
C ARG A 13 -1.66 -7.81 -12.95
N ILE A 14 -1.46 -7.70 -14.26
CA ILE A 14 -0.52 -6.73 -14.84
C ILE A 14 -0.95 -5.29 -14.53
N VAL A 15 -2.25 -4.99 -14.67
CA VAL A 15 -2.78 -3.65 -14.34
C VAL A 15 -2.57 -3.32 -12.87
N ILE A 16 -2.83 -4.28 -11.97
CA ILE A 16 -2.57 -4.11 -10.54
C ILE A 16 -1.08 -3.80 -10.28
N ASP A 17 -0.17 -4.50 -10.95
CA ASP A 17 1.27 -4.28 -10.79
C ASP A 17 1.68 -2.87 -11.25
N VAL A 18 1.15 -2.40 -12.38
CA VAL A 18 1.40 -1.04 -12.87
C VAL A 18 0.86 0.00 -11.88
N ILE A 19 -0.36 -0.17 -11.37
CA ILE A 19 -0.95 0.74 -10.37
C ILE A 19 -0.08 0.78 -9.10
N ASN A 20 0.37 -0.39 -8.62
CA ASN A 20 1.19 -0.46 -7.42
C ASN A 20 2.55 0.22 -7.60
N VAL A 21 3.16 0.14 -8.79
CA VAL A 21 4.39 0.87 -9.10
C VAL A 21 4.16 2.37 -9.05
N ILE A 22 3.09 2.87 -9.68
CA ILE A 22 2.74 4.30 -9.67
C ILE A 22 2.48 4.78 -8.23
N LEU A 23 1.71 4.02 -7.44
CA LEU A 23 1.47 4.33 -6.03
C LEU A 23 2.76 4.33 -5.21
N SER A 24 3.68 3.40 -5.47
CA SER A 24 4.97 3.35 -4.78
C SER A 24 5.83 4.58 -5.08
N ILE A 25 5.81 5.07 -6.33
CA ILE A 25 6.49 6.32 -6.70
C ILE A 25 5.87 7.51 -5.96
N ALA A 26 4.54 7.56 -5.86
CA ALA A 26 3.84 8.61 -5.11
C ALA A 26 4.22 8.58 -3.61
N VAL A 27 4.31 7.38 -3.01
CA VAL A 27 4.76 7.19 -1.63
C VAL A 27 6.19 7.73 -1.44
N VAL A 28 7.11 7.43 -2.35
CA VAL A 28 8.49 7.95 -2.29
C VAL A 28 8.51 9.48 -2.38
N ALA A 29 7.74 10.07 -3.29
CA ALA A 29 7.65 11.53 -3.42
C ALA A 29 7.09 12.20 -2.16
N LEU A 30 6.00 11.65 -1.59
CA LEU A 30 5.42 12.10 -0.32
C LEU A 30 6.40 11.99 0.84
N THR A 31 7.18 10.90 0.85
CA THR A 31 8.22 10.68 1.86
C THR A 31 9.27 11.79 1.80
N ILE A 32 9.85 12.04 0.62
CA ILE A 32 10.82 13.12 0.42
C ILE A 32 10.21 14.48 0.80
N TYR A 33 8.99 14.77 0.34
CA TYR A 33 8.31 16.03 0.62
C TYR A 33 8.07 16.27 2.12
N THR A 34 7.77 15.19 2.85
CA THR A 34 7.56 15.21 4.31
C THR A 34 8.89 15.42 5.04
N PHE A 35 9.96 14.75 4.61
CA PHE A 35 11.27 14.86 5.25
C PHE A 35 11.98 16.20 5.03
N ILE A 36 11.70 16.90 3.93
CA ILE A 36 12.26 18.23 3.66
C ILE A 36 11.91 19.24 4.78
N ASP A 37 10.69 19.17 5.31
CA ASP A 37 10.27 20.00 6.45
C ASP A 37 9.40 19.20 7.42
N SER A 38 10.08 18.28 8.11
CA SER A 38 9.44 17.35 9.03
C SER A 38 8.75 18.04 10.21
N LYS A 39 9.21 19.23 10.63
CA LYS A 39 8.56 19.97 11.73
C LYS A 39 7.18 20.47 11.36
N THR A 40 7.02 20.95 10.14
CA THR A 40 5.74 21.51 9.66
C THR A 40 4.83 20.43 9.04
N ARG A 41 5.43 19.36 8.51
CA ARG A 41 4.72 18.35 7.68
C ARG A 41 4.62 16.97 8.32
N MET A 42 4.90 16.86 9.62
CA MET A 42 4.82 15.59 10.35
C MET A 42 3.44 14.90 10.19
N GLY A 43 2.34 15.66 10.05
CA GLY A 43 0.99 15.16 9.76
C GLY A 43 0.76 14.63 8.33
N MET A 44 1.80 14.56 7.50
CA MET A 44 1.76 13.84 6.22
C MET A 44 2.34 12.43 6.33
N PHE A 45 2.96 12.11 7.46
CA PHE A 45 3.64 10.83 7.68
C PHE A 45 2.64 9.67 7.84
N GLU A 46 1.48 9.90 8.46
CA GLU A 46 0.39 8.94 8.52
C GLU A 46 -0.14 8.56 7.13
N ASN A 47 -0.16 9.49 6.18
CA ASN A 47 -0.65 9.23 4.82
C ASN A 47 0.27 8.30 4.04
N ILE A 48 1.58 8.33 4.33
CA ILE A 48 2.57 7.41 3.77
C ILE A 48 2.25 5.97 4.20
N PHE A 49 1.91 5.78 5.49
CA PHE A 49 1.51 4.46 6.00
C PHE A 49 0.20 3.97 5.39
N TYR A 50 -0.80 4.83 5.22
CA TYR A 50 -2.07 4.45 4.59
C TYR A 50 -1.91 4.07 3.12
N LEU A 51 -1.06 4.79 2.37
CA LEU A 51 -0.74 4.41 0.99
C LEU A 51 0.01 3.08 0.93
N GLY A 52 0.98 2.86 1.83
CA GLY A 52 1.64 1.57 1.97
C GLY A 52 0.65 0.44 2.28
N ALA A 53 -0.31 0.68 3.19
CA ALA A 53 -1.36 -0.28 3.50
C ALA A 53 -2.24 -0.60 2.29
N LEU A 54 -2.60 0.41 1.50
CA LEU A 54 -3.40 0.26 0.29
C LEU A 54 -2.67 -0.60 -0.76
N ILE A 55 -1.38 -0.33 -1.01
CA ILE A 55 -0.56 -1.10 -1.95
C ILE A 55 -0.49 -2.57 -1.51
N ASN A 56 -0.29 -2.81 -0.21
CA ASN A 56 -0.25 -4.16 0.35
C ASN A 56 -1.62 -4.85 0.26
N ALA A 57 -2.73 -4.16 0.55
CA ALA A 57 -4.07 -4.74 0.43
C ALA A 57 -4.37 -5.17 -1.02
N ILE A 58 -4.08 -4.31 -2.00
CA ILE A 58 -4.27 -4.60 -3.43
C ILE A 58 -3.39 -5.81 -3.84
N THR A 59 -2.13 -5.83 -3.40
CA THR A 59 -1.20 -6.94 -3.67
C THR A 59 -1.64 -8.25 -3.03
N GLY A 60 -2.17 -8.20 -1.80
CA GLY A 60 -2.73 -9.33 -1.09
C GLY A 60 -3.88 -9.96 -1.85
N ILE A 61 -4.86 -9.15 -2.29
CA ILE A 61 -5.99 -9.59 -3.13
C ILE A 61 -5.48 -10.26 -4.42
N LYS A 62 -4.49 -9.66 -5.09
CA LYS A 62 -3.86 -10.24 -6.30
C LYS A 62 -3.31 -11.65 -6.06
N HIS A 63 -2.63 -11.86 -4.93
CA HIS A 63 -2.05 -13.16 -4.58
C HIS A 63 -3.10 -14.19 -4.16
N LEU A 64 -4.15 -13.77 -3.46
CA LEU A 64 -5.28 -14.64 -3.09
C LEU A 64 -6.03 -15.16 -4.32
N ILE A 65 -6.21 -14.33 -5.36
CA ILE A 65 -6.83 -14.73 -6.63
C ILE A 65 -5.95 -15.70 -7.44
N SER A 66 -4.63 -15.69 -7.19
CA SER A 66 -3.65 -16.43 -7.97
C SER A 66 -3.19 -17.75 -7.33
N ASP A 67 -3.97 -18.29 -6.38
CA ASP A 67 -3.68 -19.47 -5.55
C ASP A 67 -2.43 -19.36 -4.65
N LYS A 68 -1.81 -18.19 -4.56
CA LYS A 68 -0.67 -17.91 -3.67
C LYS A 68 -1.17 -17.49 -2.29
N ARG A 69 -2.01 -18.31 -1.66
CA ARG A 69 -2.75 -17.95 -0.44
C ARG A 69 -1.85 -17.47 0.71
N LEU A 70 -0.73 -18.16 0.96
CA LEU A 70 0.19 -17.79 2.04
C LEU A 70 0.83 -16.41 1.82
N GLN A 71 1.28 -16.12 0.59
CA GLN A 71 1.80 -14.79 0.24
C GLN A 71 0.70 -13.73 0.29
N GLY A 72 -0.53 -14.06 -0.12
CA GLY A 72 -1.67 -13.15 -0.02
C GLY A 72 -1.98 -12.77 1.43
N VAL A 73 -2.05 -13.75 2.32
CA VAL A 73 -2.30 -13.52 3.75
C VAL A 73 -1.16 -12.72 4.39
N ALA A 74 0.11 -13.08 4.12
CA ALA A 74 1.25 -12.35 4.67
C ALA A 74 1.21 -10.85 4.30
N VAL A 75 0.95 -10.55 3.03
CA VAL A 75 0.88 -9.15 2.56
C VAL A 75 -0.34 -8.42 3.14
N MET A 76 -1.47 -9.11 3.34
CA MET A 76 -2.63 -8.54 4.04
C MET A 76 -2.31 -8.22 5.51
N VAL A 77 -1.54 -9.05 6.19
CA VAL A 77 -1.08 -8.77 7.57
C VAL A 77 -0.24 -7.50 7.60
N PHE A 78 0.70 -7.32 6.65
CA PHE A 78 1.45 -6.08 6.52
C PHE A 78 0.56 -4.87 6.29
N ALA A 79 -0.52 -5.00 5.50
CA ALA A 79 -1.47 -3.91 5.32
C ALA A 79 -2.13 -3.49 6.65
N VAL A 80 -2.55 -4.45 7.46
CA VAL A 80 -3.13 -4.19 8.79
C VAL A 80 -2.13 -3.51 9.72
N VAL A 81 -0.88 -3.99 9.74
CA VAL A 81 0.20 -3.40 10.55
C VAL A 81 0.46 -1.95 10.13
N LEU A 82 0.45 -1.66 8.83
CA LEU A 82 0.64 -0.30 8.32
C LEU A 82 -0.53 0.63 8.68
N VAL A 83 -1.77 0.15 8.66
CA VAL A 83 -2.92 0.93 9.15
C VAL A 83 -2.75 1.23 10.65
N ALA A 84 -2.37 0.25 11.46
CA ALA A 84 -2.13 0.45 12.88
C ALA A 84 -1.00 1.46 13.13
N ALA A 85 0.09 1.39 12.37
CA ALA A 85 1.19 2.35 12.42
C ALA A 85 0.75 3.77 12.02
N GLY A 86 -0.07 3.90 10.97
CA GLY A 86 -0.65 5.18 10.54
C GLY A 86 -1.54 5.81 11.61
N ILE A 87 -2.41 5.02 12.25
CA ILE A 87 -3.26 5.47 13.36
C ILE A 87 -2.39 5.91 14.55
N PHE A 88 -1.39 5.11 14.91
CA PHE A 88 -0.48 5.44 16.01
C PHE A 88 0.29 6.73 15.76
N CYS A 89 0.79 6.91 14.53
CA CYS A 89 1.48 8.12 14.11
C CYS A 89 0.55 9.34 14.17
N ALA A 90 -0.67 9.24 13.62
CA ALA A 90 -1.64 10.32 13.65
C ALA A 90 -2.02 10.73 15.09
N ARG A 91 -2.06 9.77 16.03
CA ARG A 91 -2.30 10.06 17.45
C ARG A 91 -1.14 10.80 18.13
N ILE A 92 0.10 10.46 17.81
CA ILE A 92 1.28 11.18 18.34
C ILE A 92 1.34 12.59 17.76
N VAL A 93 1.14 12.73 16.44
CA VAL A 93 1.19 14.04 15.77
C VAL A 93 0.03 14.92 16.21
N GLY A 94 -1.20 14.40 16.22
CA GLY A 94 -2.39 15.12 16.66
C GLY A 94 -2.43 15.42 18.16
N GLY A 95 -1.66 14.70 18.99
CA GLY A 95 -1.49 15.01 20.41
C GLY A 95 -0.39 16.05 20.70
N ASN A 96 0.42 16.41 19.70
CA ASN A 96 1.50 17.40 19.78
C ASN A 96 1.14 18.77 19.15
N LEU A 97 -0.11 18.94 18.72
CA LEU A 97 -0.72 20.18 18.21
C LEU A 97 -1.58 20.82 19.29
#